data_AF-A0A7L4EWD2-F1
#
_entry.id   AF-A0A7L4EWD2-F1
#
_cell.length_a   1.000
_cell.length_b   1.000
_cell.length_c   1.000
_cell.angle_alpha   90.00
_cell.angle_beta   90.00
_cell.angle_gamma   90.00
#
_symmetry.space_group_name_H-M   'P 1'
#
loop_
_entity.id
_entity.type
_entity.pdbx_description
1 polymer ?
#
loop_
_entity_poly.entity_id
_entity_poly.type
_entity_poly.pdbx_seq_one_letter_code
_entity_poly.pdbx_strand_id
1 'polypeptide(L)'
;REEELLYLTFIEDVTNEILRLGLFSNRVLDQLFECHIEANKNRLDEGRMRQMLDVLKSDLGCGQDSETELIHAGQDSLDPLDLQEHVIEELGFTRKGHRLRKCTKSEEFLSTMDSSKC
;
A
#
# COMPACT_ATOMS: atom_id res chain seq x y z
N ARG A 1 -10.05 -2.14 21.87
CA ARG A 1 -8.57 -2.13 21.81
C ARG A 1 -8.04 -2.84 20.58
N GLU A 2 -8.57 -4.00 20.19
CA GLU A 2 -8.12 -4.71 18.97
C GLU A 2 -8.21 -3.85 17.71
N GLU A 3 -9.27 -3.05 17.57
CA GLU A 3 -9.41 -2.09 16.47
C GLU A 3 -8.25 -1.08 16.40
N GLU A 4 -7.79 -0.58 17.54
CA GLU A 4 -6.70 0.39 17.61
C GLU A 4 -5.36 -0.23 17.18
N LEU A 5 -5.15 -1.52 17.49
CA LEU A 5 -4.02 -2.27 16.98
C LEU A 5 -4.07 -2.40 15.44
N LEU A 6 -5.26 -2.56 14.85
CA LEU A 6 -5.39 -2.62 13.40
C LEU A 6 -5.00 -1.30 12.73
N TYR A 7 -5.35 -0.15 13.32
CA TYR A 7 -4.89 1.15 12.81
C TYR A 7 -3.37 1.35 13.00
N LEU A 8 -2.80 0.86 14.09
CA LEU A 8 -1.35 0.91 14.32
C LEU A 8 -0.60 0.04 13.30
N THR A 9 -1.07 -1.19 13.05
CA THR A 9 -0.50 -2.05 12.00
C THR A 9 -0.65 -1.43 10.62
N PHE A 10 -1.80 -0.81 10.33
CA PHE A 10 -2.02 -0.11 9.06
C PHE A 10 -0.97 0.98 8.80
N ILE A 11 -0.75 1.87 9.77
CA ILE A 11 0.23 2.96 9.58
C ILE A 11 1.68 2.43 9.58
N GLU A 12 1.96 1.39 10.36
CA GLU A 12 3.24 0.68 10.34
C GLU A 12 3.54 0.09 8.95
N ASP A 13 2.57 -0.60 8.33
CA ASP A 13 2.74 -1.20 7.00
C ASP A 13 3.01 -0.13 5.93
N VAL A 14 2.23 0.96 5.95
CA VAL A 14 2.38 2.09 5.02
C VAL A 14 3.76 2.73 5.18
N THR A 15 4.16 3.08 6.41
CA THR A 15 5.44 3.76 6.68
C THR A 15 6.64 2.86 6.36
N ASN A 16 6.56 1.56 6.67
CA ASN A 16 7.58 0.59 6.28
C ASN A 16 7.72 0.50 4.75
N GLU A 17 6.62 0.54 4.01
CA GLU A 17 6.66 0.49 2.55
C GLU A 17 7.28 1.76 1.94
N ILE A 18 6.94 2.94 2.46
CA ILE A 18 7.58 4.21 2.09
C ILE A 18 9.10 4.14 2.29
N LEU A 19 9.54 3.64 3.46
CA LEU A 19 10.96 3.51 3.79
C LEU A 19 11.68 2.49 2.89
N ARG A 20 11.06 1.34 2.60
CA ARG A 20 11.64 0.30 1.74
C ARG A 20 11.80 0.77 0.30
N LEU A 21 10.80 1.46 -0.23
CA LEU A 21 10.77 1.90 -1.63
C LEU A 21 11.45 3.27 -1.82
N GLY A 22 11.69 4.01 -0.74
CA GLY A 22 12.25 5.37 -0.79
C GLY A 22 11.31 6.34 -1.52
N LEU A 23 10.00 6.27 -1.26
CA LEU A 23 9.00 7.08 -1.97
C LEU A 23 8.84 8.46 -1.34
N PHE A 24 8.91 9.52 -2.15
CA PHE A 24 8.78 10.90 -1.68
C PHE A 24 8.06 11.84 -2.66
N SER A 25 7.46 11.33 -3.74
CA SER A 25 6.67 12.17 -4.64
C SER A 25 5.18 12.13 -4.28
N ASN A 26 4.52 13.30 -4.29
CA ASN A 26 3.08 13.42 -4.00
C ASN A 26 2.23 12.41 -4.77
N ARG A 27 2.48 12.28 -6.09
CA ARG A 27 1.72 11.39 -6.97
C ARG A 27 1.88 9.91 -6.59
N VAL A 28 3.07 9.49 -6.20
CA VAL A 28 3.32 8.08 -5.85
C VAL A 28 2.81 7.78 -4.44
N LEU A 29 2.92 8.73 -3.50
CA LEU A 29 2.32 8.62 -2.18
C LEU A 29 0.79 8.49 -2.27
N ASP A 30 0.14 9.30 -3.12
CA ASP A 30 -1.31 9.21 -3.33
C ASP A 30 -1.73 7.81 -3.84
N GLN A 31 -0.98 7.25 -4.79
CA GLN A 31 -1.25 5.89 -5.29
C GLN A 31 -1.03 4.82 -4.22
N LEU A 32 0.06 4.92 -3.45
CA LEU A 32 0.35 4.02 -2.35
C LEU A 32 -0.78 4.05 -1.30
N PHE A 33 -1.23 5.24 -0.93
CA PHE A 33 -2.30 5.48 0.03
C PHE A 33 -3.62 4.88 -0.42
N GLU A 34 -4.02 5.10 -1.66
CA GLU A 34 -5.25 4.48 -2.20
C GLU A 34 -5.15 2.95 -2.20
N CYS A 35 -4.00 2.37 -2.57
CA CYS A 35 -3.81 0.92 -2.51
C CYS A 35 -4.02 0.35 -1.10
N HIS A 36 -3.46 1.01 -0.07
CA HIS A 36 -3.59 0.61 1.33
C HIS A 36 -5.01 0.80 1.87
N ILE A 37 -5.67 1.90 1.51
CA ILE A 37 -7.09 2.14 1.84
C ILE A 37 -7.96 1.03 1.24
N GLU A 38 -7.79 0.74 -0.04
CA GLU A 38 -8.58 -0.28 -0.73
C GLU A 38 -8.38 -1.68 -0.14
N ALA A 39 -7.16 -2.02 0.27
CA ALA A 39 -6.86 -3.29 0.93
C ALA A 39 -7.52 -3.42 2.31
N ASN A 40 -7.72 -2.30 3.03
CA ASN A 40 -8.16 -2.28 4.42
C ASN A 40 -9.60 -1.79 4.64
N LYS A 41 -10.29 -1.26 3.63
CA LYS A 41 -11.66 -0.70 3.73
C LYS A 41 -12.74 -1.64 4.28
N ASN A 42 -12.50 -2.94 4.25
CA ASN A 42 -13.43 -3.93 4.80
C ASN A 42 -13.27 -4.15 6.32
N ARG A 43 -12.22 -3.58 6.92
CA ARG A 43 -11.81 -3.84 8.31
C ARG A 43 -11.58 -2.56 9.11
N LEU A 44 -11.30 -1.45 8.45
CA LEU A 44 -11.04 -0.14 9.04
C LEU A 44 -11.97 0.91 8.43
N ASP A 45 -12.21 1.99 9.18
CA ASP A 45 -12.94 3.15 8.70
C ASP A 45 -12.06 3.94 7.71
N GLU A 46 -12.59 4.16 6.51
CA GLU A 46 -11.88 4.85 5.45
C GLU A 46 -11.57 6.31 5.81
N GLY A 47 -12.50 7.02 6.46
CA GLY A 47 -12.30 8.41 6.85
C GLY A 47 -11.13 8.55 7.82
N ARG A 48 -11.04 7.66 8.81
CA ARG A 48 -9.94 7.61 9.76
C ARG A 48 -8.62 7.22 9.10
N MET A 49 -8.62 6.25 8.18
CA MET A 49 -7.42 5.92 7.40
C MET A 49 -6.92 7.14 6.62
N ARG A 50 -7.81 7.84 5.90
CA ARG A 50 -7.47 9.05 5.14
C ARG A 50 -6.88 10.13 6.05
N GLN A 51 -7.50 10.40 7.20
CA GLN A 51 -6.97 11.37 8.15
C GLN A 51 -5.56 11.03 8.65
N MET A 52 -5.29 9.76 8.97
CA MET A 52 -3.97 9.32 9.40
C MET A 52 -2.92 9.50 8.29
N LEU A 53 -3.29 9.22 7.05
CA LEU A 53 -2.43 9.37 5.89
C LEU A 53 -2.19 10.84 5.53
N ASP A 54 -3.16 11.73 5.73
CA ASP A 54 -2.98 13.18 5.53
C ASP A 54 -1.98 13.78 6.51
N VAL A 55 -2.03 13.35 7.78
CA VAL A 55 -1.03 13.73 8.79
C VAL A 55 0.34 13.22 8.38
N LEU A 56 0.45 11.94 8.00
CA LEU A 56 1.72 11.37 7.52
C LEU A 56 2.26 12.11 6.28
N LYS A 57 1.40 12.45 5.33
CA LYS A 57 1.77 13.20 4.12
C LYS A 57 2.32 14.58 4.47
N SER A 58 1.74 15.23 5.47
CA SER A 58 2.20 16.52 5.98
C SER A 58 3.57 16.39 6.67
N ASP A 59 3.77 15.35 7.48
CA ASP A 59 5.05 15.06 8.14
C ASP A 59 6.19 14.77 7.14
N LEU A 60 5.83 14.26 5.96
CA LEU A 60 6.76 14.03 4.84
C LEU A 60 7.01 15.30 3.98
N GLY A 61 6.40 16.44 4.31
CA GLY A 61 6.49 17.68 3.53
C GLY A 61 5.75 17.64 2.19
N CYS A 62 4.82 16.71 2.04
CA CYS A 62 4.06 16.43 0.82
C CYS A 62 2.64 17.01 0.84
N GLY A 63 2.33 17.89 1.80
CA GLY A 63 1.01 18.50 1.99
C GLY A 63 0.62 19.52 0.91
N GLN A 64 -0.67 19.89 0.89
CA GLN A 64 -1.29 20.81 -0.09
C GLN A 64 -0.69 22.23 -0.09
N ASP A 65 0.19 22.55 0.87
CA ASP A 65 0.82 23.86 1.01
C ASP A 65 1.85 24.17 -0.10
N SER A 66 2.07 23.24 -1.05
CA SER A 66 3.08 23.36 -2.10
C SER A 66 2.56 23.90 -3.45
N GLU A 67 1.24 24.07 -3.64
CA GLU A 67 0.68 24.52 -4.94
C GLU A 67 0.62 26.05 -5.10
N THR A 68 0.95 26.83 -4.06
CA THR A 68 0.83 28.30 -4.09
C THR A 68 2.04 29.09 -4.59
N GLU A 69 3.14 28.47 -5.03
CA GLU A 69 4.36 29.23 -5.47
C GLU A 69 4.90 28.78 -6.85
N LEU A 70 4.04 28.49 -7.84
CA LEU A 70 4.47 28.30 -9.24
C LEU A 70 3.67 29.10 -10.27
N ILE A 71 3.15 30.25 -9.87
CA ILE A 71 2.76 31.28 -10.82
C ILE A 71 3.86 32.33 -10.76
N HIS A 72 4.80 32.33 -11.70
CA HIS A 72 5.34 33.51 -12.40
C HIS A 72 6.51 33.13 -13.34
N ALA A 73 6.22 33.24 -14.64
CA ALA A 73 7.12 33.47 -15.78
C ALA A 73 7.95 32.29 -16.35
N GLY A 74 7.51 31.80 -17.53
CA GLY A 74 8.35 31.03 -18.44
C GLY A 74 7.59 30.00 -19.26
N GLN A 75 6.62 30.43 -20.05
CA GLN A 75 5.90 29.57 -20.98
C GLN A 75 6.81 29.22 -22.16
N ASP A 76 7.54 28.11 -22.06
CA ASP A 76 8.09 27.40 -23.22
C ASP A 76 7.60 25.95 -23.21
N SER A 77 6.97 25.61 -24.31
CA SER A 77 6.24 24.38 -24.60
C SER A 77 7.10 23.13 -24.37
N LEU A 78 6.66 22.26 -23.45
CA LEU A 78 7.01 20.85 -23.46
C LEU A 78 5.73 20.03 -23.43
N ASP A 79 5.59 19.20 -24.47
CA ASP A 79 4.44 18.36 -24.79
C ASP A 79 4.20 17.31 -23.68
N PRO A 80 3.04 17.29 -23.00
CA PRO A 80 2.78 16.39 -21.85
C PRO A 80 2.68 14.89 -22.16
N LEU A 81 2.92 14.46 -23.40
CA LEU A 81 2.57 13.11 -23.87
C LEU A 81 3.67 12.06 -23.77
N ASP A 82 4.89 12.39 -23.30
CA ASP A 82 6.02 11.43 -23.30
C ASP A 82 6.52 10.99 -21.90
N LEU A 83 5.82 11.35 -20.82
CA LEU A 83 6.15 10.91 -19.44
C LEU A 83 5.16 9.85 -18.90
N GLN A 84 4.65 8.98 -19.78
CA GLN A 84 3.65 7.97 -19.42
C GLN A 84 4.09 6.54 -19.74
N GLU A 85 5.37 6.14 -19.57
CA GLU A 85 5.66 4.69 -19.73
C GLU A 85 6.98 4.15 -19.13
N HIS A 86 7.49 4.59 -17.96
CA HIS A 86 8.71 3.93 -17.44
C HIS A 86 8.88 3.73 -15.92
N VAL A 87 7.98 4.22 -15.06
CA VAL A 87 8.14 4.07 -13.58
C VAL A 87 7.16 3.06 -12.97
N ILE A 88 6.17 2.60 -13.74
CA ILE A 88 5.16 1.64 -13.26
C ILE A 88 5.70 0.20 -13.26
N GLU A 89 6.72 -0.11 -14.07
CA GLU A 89 7.30 -1.45 -14.12
C GLU A 89 8.37 -1.70 -13.04
N GLU A 90 9.11 -0.68 -12.59
CA GLU A 90 10.17 -0.88 -11.58
C GLU A 90 9.65 -1.00 -10.14
N LEU A 91 8.47 -0.46 -9.83
CA LEU A 91 7.93 -0.44 -8.46
C LEU A 91 6.85 -1.50 -8.17
N GLY A 92 6.63 -2.48 -9.06
CA GLY A 92 5.97 -3.74 -8.68
C GLY A 92 4.51 -3.63 -8.20
N PHE A 93 3.79 -2.53 -8.47
CA PHE A 93 2.39 -2.36 -8.06
C PHE A 93 1.40 -3.31 -8.76
N THR A 94 1.85 -4.21 -9.65
CA THR A 94 0.96 -5.21 -10.27
C THR A 94 0.68 -6.38 -9.33
N ARG A 95 -0.48 -6.31 -8.68
CA ARG A 95 -1.18 -7.46 -8.08
C ARG A 95 -1.41 -8.55 -9.13
N LYS A 96 -0.61 -9.63 -9.10
CA LYS A 96 -0.89 -10.88 -9.83
C LYS A 96 -1.71 -11.83 -8.94
N GLY A 97 -2.88 -12.27 -9.42
CA GLY A 97 -3.43 -13.57 -9.02
C GLY A 97 -4.94 -13.71 -8.84
N HIS A 98 -5.72 -13.45 -9.89
CA HIS A 98 -7.02 -14.11 -10.06
C HIS A 98 -6.76 -15.54 -10.58
N ARG A 99 -7.16 -16.59 -9.85
CA ARG A 99 -7.65 -17.88 -10.41
C ARG A 99 -8.17 -18.84 -9.32
N LEU A 100 -9.49 -19.03 -9.36
CA LEU A 100 -10.28 -20.11 -8.76
C LEU A 100 -9.61 -21.49 -8.92
N ARG A 101 -9.38 -22.21 -7.81
CA ARG A 101 -9.30 -23.69 -7.82
C ARG A 101 -9.95 -24.24 -6.55
N LYS A 102 -11.03 -25.01 -6.74
CA LYS A 102 -11.59 -25.93 -5.76
C LYS A 102 -10.54 -27.02 -5.50
N CYS A 103 -10.26 -27.35 -4.23
CA CYS A 103 -9.50 -28.55 -3.91
C CYS A 103 -10.36 -29.46 -3.03
N THR A 104 -10.56 -30.67 -3.56
CA THR A 104 -11.30 -31.79 -3.01
C THR A 104 -10.41 -32.62 -2.10
N LYS A 105 -11.00 -33.10 -1.00
CA LYS A 105 -10.62 -34.16 -0.06
C LYS A 105 -9.45 -35.07 -0.46
N SER A 106 -8.42 -35.13 0.39
CA SER A 106 -7.75 -36.37 0.80
C SER A 106 -6.66 -36.09 1.84
N GLU A 107 -6.87 -36.52 3.07
CA GLU A 107 -5.74 -36.98 3.90
C GLU A 107 -6.29 -37.97 4.92
N GLU A 108 -6.12 -39.24 4.59
CA GLU A 108 -6.29 -40.34 5.52
C GLU A 108 -5.04 -41.20 5.34
N PHE A 109 -4.58 -41.71 6.47
CA PHE A 109 -3.71 -42.88 6.63
C PHE A 109 -2.21 -42.70 6.95
N LEU A 110 -1.96 -42.89 8.25
CA LEU A 110 -0.85 -43.64 8.90
C LEU A 110 0.44 -42.86 9.17
N SER A 111 1.11 -43.00 10.32
CA SER A 111 1.07 -44.06 11.33
C SER A 111 1.50 -43.51 12.69
N THR A 112 0.75 -43.86 13.73
CA THR A 112 1.18 -43.85 15.13
C THR A 112 2.32 -44.85 15.31
N MET A 113 3.43 -44.46 15.96
CA MET A 113 4.35 -45.41 16.61
C MET A 113 4.33 -45.14 18.11
N ASP A 114 3.81 -46.12 18.83
CA ASP A 114 3.66 -46.19 20.28
C ASP A 114 5.00 -46.57 20.93
N SER A 115 5.35 -45.87 22.01
CA SER A 115 6.52 -46.17 22.83
C SER A 115 6.07 -46.69 24.19
N SER A 116 6.50 -47.93 24.48
CA SER A 116 6.69 -48.51 25.82
C SER A 116 5.46 -49.07 26.56
N LYS A 117 5.42 -50.40 26.63
CA LYS A 117 5.41 -51.17 27.89
C LYS A 117 5.66 -52.66 27.63
N CYS A 118 6.85 -53.13 27.99
CA CYS A 118 7.12 -54.35 28.76
C CYS A 118 8.58 -54.32 29.22
#